data_AF-A0A1J3E028-F1
#
_entry.id   AF-A0A1J3E028-F1
#
_cell.length_a   1.000
_cell.length_b   1.000
_cell.length_c   1.000
_cell.angle_alpha   90.00
_cell.angle_beta   90.00
_cell.angle_gamma   90.00
#
_symmetry.space_group_name_H-M   'P 1'
#
loop_
_entity.id
_entity.type
_entity.pdbx_description
1 polymer ?
#
loop_
_entity_poly.entity_id
_entity_poly.type
_entity_poly.pdbx_seq_one_letter_code
_entity_poly.pdbx_strand_id
1 'polypeptide(L)'
;CISRSRQEEPNLIFEGFHQADLYTDGLAKILPKGQLQLTDGSGQKMGHAFFKKPLVFTSPESLSFSTHFVCALVPKPGANGGHGVAFV
;
A
#
# COMPACT_ATOMS: atom_id res chain seq x y z
N CYS A 1 -34.21 0.88 -7.79
CA CYS A 1 -33.25 1.56 -8.68
C CYS A 1 -32.15 2.16 -7.81
N ILE A 2 -30.96 1.55 -7.73
CA ILE A 2 -29.84 2.16 -7.00
C ILE A 2 -29.02 2.91 -8.03
N SER A 3 -29.23 4.23 -8.09
CA SER A 3 -28.34 5.13 -8.82
C SER A 3 -26.99 5.14 -8.12
N ARG A 4 -26.01 4.43 -8.69
CA ARG A 4 -24.59 4.62 -8.32
C ARG A 4 -24.21 6.05 -8.70
N SER A 5 -24.02 6.92 -7.71
CA SER A 5 -23.26 8.14 -7.91
C SER A 5 -21.86 7.72 -8.36
N ARG A 6 -21.58 7.89 -9.66
CA ARG A 6 -20.22 7.76 -10.19
C ARG A 6 -19.45 8.99 -9.72
N GLN A 7 -18.86 8.91 -8.54
CA GLN A 7 -17.60 9.63 -8.34
C GLN A 7 -16.60 8.97 -9.29
N GLU A 8 -15.79 9.79 -9.96
CA GLU A 8 -14.71 9.32 -10.82
C GLU A 8 -13.64 8.71 -9.90
N GLU A 9 -13.85 7.45 -9.49
CA GLU A 9 -12.93 6.78 -8.60
C GLU A 9 -11.59 6.61 -9.31
N PRO A 10 -10.48 7.03 -8.68
CA PRO A 10 -9.17 6.77 -9.25
C PRO A 10 -8.99 5.25 -9.36
N ASN A 11 -8.86 4.74 -10.59
CA ASN A 11 -8.53 3.34 -10.82
C ASN A 11 -7.07 3.09 -10.40
N LEU A 12 -6.87 2.84 -9.11
CA LEU A 12 -5.56 2.51 -8.52
C LEU A 12 -5.29 1.02 -8.68
N ILE A 13 -4.85 0.64 -9.87
CA ILE A 13 -4.46 -0.73 -10.21
C ILE A 13 -2.95 -0.76 -10.46
N PHE A 14 -2.24 -1.54 -9.65
CA PHE A 14 -0.80 -1.72 -9.76
C PHE A 14 -0.49 -3.21 -9.91
N GLU A 15 -0.12 -3.63 -11.13
CA GLU A 15 0.47 -4.96 -11.36
C GLU A 15 1.98 -4.99 -11.00
N GLY A 16 2.56 -3.81 -10.81
CA GLY A 16 3.89 -3.55 -10.30
C GLY A 16 4.03 -2.07 -9.97
N PHE A 17 5.06 -1.74 -9.19
CA PHE A 17 5.21 -0.41 -8.60
C PHE A 17 6.20 0.51 -9.36
N HIS A 18 6.76 0.07 -10.49
CA HIS A 18 7.75 0.86 -11.26
C HIS A 18 7.28 2.24 -11.68
N GLN A 19 6.00 2.36 -12.04
CA GLN A 19 5.38 3.62 -12.44
C GLN A 19 4.38 4.11 -11.39
N ALA A 20 4.39 3.52 -10.20
CA ALA A 20 3.48 3.91 -9.15
C ALA A 20 3.93 5.23 -8.54
N ASP A 21 3.03 6.20 -8.51
CA ASP A 21 3.31 7.50 -7.90
C ASP A 21 3.15 7.40 -6.39
N LEU A 22 4.21 6.94 -5.72
CA LEU A 22 4.25 6.70 -4.29
C LEU A 22 5.24 7.66 -3.58
N TYR A 23 4.84 8.16 -2.42
CA TYR A 23 5.78 8.62 -1.40
C TYR A 23 6.24 7.41 -0.60
N THR A 24 7.55 7.24 -0.46
CA THR A 24 8.16 6.20 0.36
C THR A 24 9.04 6.82 1.42
N ASP A 25 9.00 6.26 2.63
CA ASP A 25 9.88 6.64 3.72
C ASP A 25 10.45 5.42 4.46
N GLY A 26 11.34 5.67 5.41
CA GLY A 26 11.98 4.62 6.20
C GLY A 26 12.79 3.67 5.31
N LEU A 27 12.50 2.37 5.39
CA LEU A 27 13.14 1.35 4.55
C LEU A 27 12.38 1.04 3.25
N ALA A 28 11.22 1.67 3.02
CA ALA A 28 10.39 1.32 1.88
C ALA A 28 11.07 1.72 0.56
N LYS A 29 11.12 0.79 -0.40
CA LYS A 29 11.67 1.03 -1.74
C LYS A 29 11.03 0.14 -2.79
N ILE A 30 11.10 0.60 -4.04
CA ILE A 30 10.70 -0.19 -5.20
C ILE A 30 11.93 -0.95 -5.71
N LEU A 31 11.85 -2.27 -5.78
CA LEU A 31 12.91 -3.12 -6.30
C LEU A 31 12.97 -3.05 -7.84
N PRO A 32 14.11 -3.38 -8.48
CA PRO A 32 14.25 -3.39 -9.94
C PRO A 32 13.24 -4.27 -10.68
N LYS A 33 12.61 -5.23 -9.99
CA LYS A 33 11.53 -6.08 -10.52
C LYS A 33 10.12 -5.50 -10.32
N GLY A 34 10.00 -4.30 -9.77
CA GLY A 34 8.73 -3.60 -9.59
C GLY A 34 7.97 -4.01 -8.33
N GLN A 35 8.61 -4.72 -7.41
CA GLN A 35 8.01 -5.07 -6.12
C GLN A 35 8.24 -3.94 -5.12
N LEU A 36 7.20 -3.58 -4.36
CA LEU A 36 7.33 -2.70 -3.22
C LEU A 36 7.84 -3.51 -2.02
N GLN A 37 9.05 -3.21 -1.57
CA GLN A 37 9.63 -3.79 -0.36
C GLN A 37 9.48 -2.77 0.77
N LEU A 38 8.63 -3.05 1.76
CA LEU A 38 8.45 -2.19 2.93
C LEU A 38 9.62 -2.30 3.94
N THR A 39 10.18 -3.50 4.10
CA THR A 39 11.30 -3.78 5.01
C THR A 39 12.27 -4.79 4.40
N ASP A 40 13.54 -4.77 4.83
CA ASP A 40 14.62 -5.63 4.30
C ASP A 40 15.04 -6.75 5.28
N GLY A 41 14.29 -6.94 6.37
CA GLY A 41 14.60 -7.93 7.41
C GLY A 41 15.76 -7.54 8.32
N SER A 42 16.29 -6.31 8.23
CA SER A 42 17.27 -5.78 9.16
C SER A 42 16.60 -5.20 10.41
N GLY A 43 16.86 -5.81 11.57
CA GLY A 43 16.44 -5.29 12.88
C GLY A 43 14.94 -5.00 13.02
N GLN A 44 14.61 -4.10 13.95
CA GLN A 44 13.25 -3.62 14.18
C GLN A 44 13.08 -2.23 13.54
N LYS A 45 12.89 -2.20 12.23
CA LYS A 45 12.71 -0.99 11.43
C LYS A 45 11.41 -1.03 10.65
N MET A 46 10.93 0.15 10.26
CA MET A 46 9.70 0.36 9.50
C MET A 46 9.97 1.06 8.18
N GLY A 47 9.04 0.91 7.25
CA GLY A 47 9.00 1.66 6.00
C GLY A 47 7.55 1.78 5.57
N HIS A 48 7.20 2.92 5.00
CA HIS A 48 5.84 3.21 4.56
C HIS A 48 5.82 3.61 3.09
N ALA A 49 4.69 3.35 2.45
CA ALA A 49 4.45 3.74 1.07
C ALA A 49 3.01 4.26 0.95
N PHE A 50 2.86 5.49 0.48
CA PHE A 50 1.57 6.16 0.32
C PHE A 50 1.41 6.65 -1.11
N PHE A 51 0.19 6.57 -1.64
CA PHE A 51 -0.11 7.17 -2.92
C PHE A 51 0.02 8.70 -2.83
N LYS A 52 0.72 9.33 -3.77
CA LYS A 52 1.01 10.77 -3.67
C LYS A 52 -0.23 11.64 -3.77
N LYS A 53 -1.22 11.21 -4.53
CA LYS A 53 -2.48 11.93 -4.68
C LYS A 53 -3.43 11.51 -3.56
N PRO A 54 -3.88 12.44 -2.69
CA PRO A 54 -4.79 12.10 -1.60
C PRO A 54 -6.11 11.54 -2.11
N LEU A 55 -6.62 10.50 -1.44
CA LEU A 55 -8.02 10.09 -1.57
C LEU A 55 -8.87 10.99 -0.67
N VAL A 56 -9.82 11.70 -1.28
CA VAL A 56 -10.63 12.70 -0.59
C VAL A 56 -11.87 12.03 0.00
N PHE A 57 -11.89 11.88 1.32
CA PHE A 57 -13.01 11.27 2.05
C PHE A 57 -14.02 12.29 2.62
N THR A 58 -14.27 13.41 1.92
CA THR A 58 -15.04 14.54 2.46
C THR A 58 -16.48 14.62 1.96
N SER A 59 -17.11 13.49 1.61
CA SER A 59 -18.50 13.50 1.13
C SER A 59 -19.50 13.63 2.29
N PRO A 60 -20.59 14.41 2.12
CA PRO A 60 -21.72 14.39 3.06
C PRO A 60 -22.48 13.06 3.07
N GLU A 61 -22.26 12.20 2.06
CA GLU A 61 -22.75 10.82 2.00
C GLU A 61 -21.67 9.84 2.51
N SER A 62 -22.09 8.74 3.13
CA SER A 62 -21.19 7.67 3.58
C SER A 62 -20.34 7.12 2.42
N LEU A 63 -19.04 7.32 2.48
CA LEU A 63 -18.10 6.75 1.51
C LEU A 63 -17.82 5.29 1.84
N SER A 64 -17.84 4.44 0.81
CA SER A 64 -17.44 3.04 0.91
C SER A 64 -16.27 2.83 -0.03
N PHE A 65 -15.27 2.06 0.39
CA PHE A 65 -14.15 1.68 -0.46
C PHE A 65 -13.90 0.17 -0.36
N SER A 66 -13.25 -0.36 -1.39
CA SER A 66 -12.67 -1.71 -1.36
C SER A 66 -11.20 -1.61 -1.75
N THR A 67 -10.38 -2.47 -1.15
CA THR A 67 -8.97 -2.59 -1.48
C THR A 67 -8.60 -4.06 -1.53
N HIS A 68 -7.70 -4.40 -2.44
CA HIS A 68 -7.14 -5.73 -2.57
C HIS A 68 -5.65 -5.61 -2.84
N PHE A 69 -4.84 -6.33 -2.07
CA PHE A 69 -3.40 -6.38 -2.26
C PHE A 69 -2.88 -7.78 -1.99
N VAL A 70 -1.77 -8.12 -2.65
CA VAL A 70 -1.01 -9.35 -2.39
C VAL A 70 0.28 -8.94 -1.71
N CYS A 71 0.62 -9.59 -0.59
CA CYS A 71 1.87 -9.35 0.11
C CYS A 71 2.56 -10.67 0.47
N ALA A 72 3.89 -10.62 0.56
CA ALA A 72 4.71 -11.74 1.02
C ALA A 72 5.48 -11.32 2.27
N LEU A 73 5.27 -12.06 3.37
CA LEU A 73 5.99 -11.87 4.62
C LEU A 73 6.97 -13.03 4.79
N VAL A 74 8.25 -12.77 4.55
CA VAL A 74 9.30 -13.80 4.61
C VAL A 74 10.05 -13.67 5.93
N PRO A 75 9.92 -14.64 6.86
CA PRO A 75 10.64 -14.59 8.13
C PRO A 75 12.13 -14.80 7.91
N LYS A 76 12.95 -14.11 8.71
CA LYS A 76 14.40 -14.33 8.70
C LYS A 76 14.73 -15.65 9.43
N PRO A 77 15.55 -16.54 8.85
CA PRO A 77 15.95 -17.78 9.52
C PRO A 77 16.61 -17.51 10.88
N GLY A 78 16.16 -18.21 11.92
CA GLY A 78 16.69 -18.07 13.28
C GLY A 78 16.29 -16.77 14.00
N ALA A 79 15.41 -15.95 13.45
CA ALA A 79 14.86 -14.78 14.13
C ALA A 79 13.50 -15.09 14.77
N ASN A 80 13.27 -14.54 15.97
CA ASN A 80 11.92 -14.47 16.54
C ASN A 80 11.07 -13.49 15.71
N GLY A 81 9.79 -13.81 15.53
CA GLY A 81 8.88 -13.19 14.54
C GLY A 81 8.83 -11.65 14.47
N GLY A 82 8.21 -11.13 13.40
CA GLY A 82 8.11 -9.69 13.12
C GLY A 82 6.79 -9.04 13.52
N HIS A 83 6.71 -7.71 13.39
CA HIS A 83 5.52 -6.90 13.79
C HIS A 83 4.35 -6.94 12.78
N GLY A 84 4.59 -7.31 11.52
CA GLY A 84 3.55 -7.39 10.49
C GLY A 84 3.48 -6.18 9.56
N VAL A 85 2.30 -5.97 8.96
CA VAL A 85 1.99 -4.94 7.96
C VAL A 85 0.57 -4.41 8.19
N ALA A 86 0.32 -3.15 7.84
CA ALA A 86 -0.99 -2.51 7.91
C ALA A 86 -1.31 -1.77 6.60
N PHE A 87 -2.61 -1.71 6.27
CA PHE A 87 -3.18 -0.76 5.32
C PHE A 87 -3.82 0.36 6.12
N VAL A 88 -3.51 1.61 5.79
CA VAL A 88 -3.89 2.81 6.55
C VAL A 88 -4.48 3.89 5.64
#